data_AF-A0A2N5G9V6-F1
#
_entry.id   AF-A0A2N5G9V6-F1
#
_cell.length_a   1.000
_cell.length_b   1.000
_cell.length_c   1.000
_cell.angle_alpha   90.00
_cell.angle_beta   90.00
_cell.angle_gamma   90.00
#
_symmetry.space_group_name_H-M   'P 1'
#
loop_
_entity.id
_entity.type
_entity.pdbx_description
1 polymer ?
#
loop_
_entity_poly.entity_id
_entity_poly.type
_entity_poly.pdbx_seq_one_letter_code
_entity_poly.pdbx_strand_id
1 'polypeptide(L)'
;MKIINSIAIIYAENNRYSESLAEYSKILSHKKFLFEEPKFLLKIHYNVSKLYFLIKEFECSLLHAKEGISLSLRMEDMSVLGQLFFQQGQCLEVLNKPVDVIIRSYKHSYNIFQLLKRENYITMVKTQKGKYLMN
;
A
#
# COMPACT_ATOMS: atom_id res chain seq x y z
N MET A 1 -15.91 0.89 -12.49
CA MET A 1 -14.90 0.57 -11.46
C MET A 1 -14.32 1.77 -10.73
N LYS A 2 -13.93 2.86 -11.42
CA LYS A 2 -13.33 4.05 -10.76
C LYS A 2 -14.25 4.71 -9.71
N ILE A 3 -15.56 4.84 -9.99
CA ILE A 3 -16.56 5.35 -9.03
C ILE A 3 -16.65 4.46 -7.77
N ILE A 4 -16.71 3.14 -7.97
CA ILE A 4 -16.78 2.16 -6.86
C ILE A 4 -15.54 2.27 -5.97
N ASN A 5 -14.35 2.48 -6.56
CA ASN A 5 -13.14 2.71 -5.76
C ASN A 5 -13.24 3.98 -4.91
N SER A 6 -13.76 5.09 -5.45
CA SER A 6 -13.97 6.31 -4.66
C SER A 6 -14.96 6.08 -3.50
N ILE A 7 -16.04 5.33 -3.73
CA ILE A 7 -17.00 4.95 -2.68
C ILE A 7 -16.31 4.10 -1.61
N ALA A 8 -15.51 3.12 -2.01
CA ALA A 8 -14.77 2.26 -1.08
C ALA A 8 -13.81 3.08 -0.19
N ILE A 9 -13.10 4.05 -0.76
CA ILE A 9 -12.22 4.97 -0.01
C ILE A 9 -13.04 5.77 1.01
N ILE A 10 -14.16 6.37 0.59
CA ILE A 10 -15.03 7.15 1.47
C ILE A 10 -15.54 6.28 2.63
N TYR A 11 -15.96 5.05 2.37
CA TYR A 11 -16.35 4.12 3.44
C TYR A 11 -15.22 3.86 4.41
N ALA A 12 -13.99 3.59 3.94
CA ALA A 12 -12.84 3.39 4.81
C ALA A 12 -12.50 4.62 5.66
N GLU A 13 -12.55 5.82 5.07
CA GLU A 13 -12.29 7.09 5.77
C GLU A 13 -13.35 7.40 6.84
N ASN A 14 -14.57 6.88 6.69
CA ASN A 14 -15.66 6.99 7.66
C ASN A 14 -15.74 5.76 8.60
N ASN A 15 -14.68 4.95 8.68
CA ASN A 15 -14.59 3.74 9.51
C ASN A 15 -15.65 2.65 9.18
N ARG A 16 -16.28 2.73 8.01
CA ARG A 16 -17.25 1.75 7.48
C ARG A 16 -16.49 0.65 6.71
N TYR A 17 -15.64 -0.08 7.42
CA TYR A 17 -14.68 -0.99 6.80
C TYR A 17 -15.34 -2.19 6.10
N SER A 18 -16.45 -2.70 6.64
CA SER A 18 -17.24 -3.77 6.01
C SER A 18 -17.74 -3.38 4.64
N GLU A 19 -18.32 -2.19 4.50
CA GLU A 19 -18.81 -1.71 3.22
C GLU A 19 -17.67 -1.42 2.25
N SER A 20 -16.56 -0.86 2.75
CA SER A 20 -15.35 -0.67 1.94
C SER A 20 -14.82 -1.99 1.37
N LEU A 21 -14.73 -3.05 2.20
CA LEU A 21 -14.31 -4.39 1.76
C LEU A 21 -15.28 -4.98 0.74
N ALA A 22 -16.59 -4.79 0.92
CA ALA A 22 -17.60 -5.25 -0.03
C ALA A 22 -17.41 -4.59 -1.40
N GLU A 23 -17.16 -3.28 -1.45
CA GLU A 23 -16.90 -2.57 -2.70
C GLU A 23 -15.56 -2.98 -3.34
N TYR A 24 -14.50 -3.18 -2.57
CA TYR A 24 -13.25 -3.71 -3.12
C TYR A 24 -13.37 -5.15 -3.63
N SER A 25 -14.16 -5.99 -2.96
CA SER A 25 -14.44 -7.36 -3.43
C SER A 25 -15.16 -7.35 -4.77
N LYS A 26 -16.13 -6.43 -4.96
CA LYS A 26 -16.77 -6.21 -6.27
C LYS A 26 -15.76 -5.77 -7.32
N ILE A 27 -14.82 -4.88 -7.01
CA ILE A 27 -13.79 -4.47 -7.99
C ILE A 27 -12.91 -5.67 -8.36
N LEU A 28 -12.41 -6.40 -7.37
CA LEU A 28 -11.47 -7.53 -7.55
C LEU A 28 -12.10 -8.73 -8.27
N SER A 29 -13.43 -8.87 -8.26
CA SER A 29 -14.12 -9.92 -9.03
C SER A 29 -14.09 -9.66 -10.55
N HIS A 30 -13.88 -8.42 -11.00
CA HIS A 30 -13.85 -8.04 -12.42
C HIS A 30 -12.45 -8.19 -13.03
N LYS A 31 -11.94 -9.43 -13.01
CA LYS A 31 -10.55 -9.76 -13.40
C LYS A 31 -10.15 -9.28 -14.81
N LYS A 32 -11.04 -9.42 -15.80
CA LYS A 32 -10.78 -8.99 -17.18
C LYS A 32 -10.49 -7.48 -17.27
N PHE A 33 -11.34 -6.66 -16.64
CA PHE A 33 -11.14 -5.22 -16.58
C PHE A 33 -9.82 -4.85 -15.89
N LEU A 34 -9.50 -5.51 -14.77
CA LEU A 34 -8.26 -5.24 -14.02
C LEU A 34 -7.00 -5.63 -14.79
N PHE A 35 -7.08 -6.68 -15.62
CA PHE A 35 -6.00 -7.05 -16.52
C PHE A 35 -5.74 -5.98 -17.58
N GLU A 36 -6.79 -5.37 -18.13
CA GLU A 36 -6.72 -4.29 -19.13
C GLU A 36 -6.32 -2.93 -18.52
N GLU A 37 -6.51 -2.75 -17.20
CA GLU A 37 -6.26 -1.49 -16.48
C GLU A 37 -5.23 -1.65 -15.33
N PRO A 38 -3.97 -2.01 -15.63
CA PRO A 38 -2.99 -2.38 -14.60
C PRO A 38 -2.59 -1.20 -13.69
N LYS A 39 -2.64 0.04 -14.19
CA LYS A 39 -2.42 1.24 -13.34
C LYS A 39 -3.54 1.44 -12.32
N PHE A 40 -4.76 1.08 -12.68
CA PHE A 40 -5.89 1.11 -11.76
C PHE A 40 -5.75 -0.02 -10.73
N LEU A 41 -5.44 -1.24 -11.17
CA LEU A 41 -5.17 -2.37 -10.28
C LEU A 41 -4.06 -2.07 -9.26
N LEU A 42 -2.99 -1.39 -9.67
CA LEU A 42 -1.92 -0.95 -8.79
C LEU A 42 -2.44 -0.07 -7.64
N LYS A 43 -3.33 0.88 -7.93
CA LYS A 43 -3.98 1.72 -6.90
C LYS A 43 -4.93 0.91 -6.01
N ILE A 44 -5.61 -0.10 -6.56
CA ILE A 44 -6.47 -1.01 -5.79
C ILE A 44 -5.62 -1.78 -4.78
N HIS A 45 -4.49 -2.38 -5.17
CA HIS A 45 -3.61 -3.08 -4.22
C HIS A 45 -3.17 -2.19 -3.05
N TYR A 46 -2.78 -0.95 -3.32
CA TYR A 46 -2.42 -0.01 -2.26
C TYR A 46 -3.59 0.27 -1.30
N ASN A 47 -4.77 0.62 -1.85
CA ASN A 47 -5.92 0.98 -1.01
C ASN A 47 -6.46 -0.22 -0.21
N VAL A 48 -6.53 -1.40 -0.83
CA VAL A 48 -6.95 -2.64 -0.17
C VAL A 48 -5.95 -3.03 0.91
N SER A 49 -4.64 -2.90 0.65
CA SER A 49 -3.62 -3.12 1.67
C SER A 49 -3.80 -2.19 2.88
N LYS A 50 -4.02 -0.89 2.64
CA LYS A 50 -4.30 0.08 3.70
C LYS A 50 -5.58 -0.28 4.49
N LEU A 51 -6.64 -0.69 3.81
CA LEU A 51 -7.89 -1.12 4.45
C LEU A 51 -7.69 -2.33 5.35
N TYR A 52 -7.03 -3.38 4.86
CA TYR A 52 -6.73 -4.57 5.67
C TYR A 52 -5.89 -4.23 6.89
N PHE A 53 -4.96 -3.28 6.78
CA PHE A 53 -4.18 -2.81 7.92
C PHE A 53 -5.06 -2.13 8.98
N LEU A 54 -6.02 -1.29 8.57
CA LEU A 54 -6.94 -0.60 9.48
C LEU A 54 -7.81 -1.58 10.27
N ILE A 55 -8.22 -2.69 9.66
CA ILE A 55 -9.00 -3.76 10.32
C ILE A 55 -8.14 -4.84 10.98
N LYS A 56 -6.81 -4.63 11.07
CA LYS A 56 -5.84 -5.52 11.73
C LYS A 56 -5.65 -6.89 11.08
N GLU A 57 -6.03 -7.02 9.81
CA GLU A 57 -5.76 -8.20 8.98
C GLU A 57 -4.39 -8.04 8.31
N PHE A 58 -3.33 -8.11 9.10
CA PHE A 58 -1.98 -7.68 8.68
C PHE A 58 -1.37 -8.55 7.60
N GLU A 59 -1.67 -9.86 7.57
CA GLU A 59 -1.24 -10.80 6.54
C GLU A 59 -1.86 -10.46 5.18
N CYS A 60 -3.16 -10.17 5.14
CA CYS A 60 -3.88 -9.74 3.94
C CYS A 60 -3.35 -8.38 3.45
N SER A 61 -3.08 -7.46 4.39
CA SER A 61 -2.45 -6.18 4.08
C SER A 61 -1.08 -6.37 3.42
N LEU A 62 -0.24 -7.23 4.01
CA LEU A 62 1.10 -7.52 3.50
C LEU A 62 1.06 -8.19 2.13
N LEU A 63 0.10 -9.10 1.89
CA LEU A 63 -0.10 -9.75 0.60
C LEU A 63 -0.34 -8.72 -0.49
N HIS A 64 -1.35 -7.85 -0.31
CA HIS A 64 -1.66 -6.83 -1.31
C HIS A 64 -0.56 -5.78 -1.48
N ALA A 65 0.17 -5.43 -0.41
CA ALA A 65 1.35 -4.56 -0.54
C ALA A 65 2.42 -5.20 -1.44
N LYS A 66 2.71 -6.50 -1.25
CA LYS A 66 3.67 -7.24 -2.08
C LYS A 66 3.23 -7.38 -3.53
N GLU A 67 1.96 -7.69 -3.77
CA GLU A 67 1.39 -7.74 -5.12
C GLU A 67 1.49 -6.39 -5.82
N GLY A 68 1.15 -5.30 -5.11
CA GLY A 68 1.30 -3.93 -5.62
C GLY A 68 2.75 -3.59 -5.96
N ILE A 69 3.72 -3.94 -5.09
CA ILE A 69 5.16 -3.73 -5.34
C ILE A 69 5.58 -4.50 -6.60
N SER A 70 5.23 -5.78 -6.71
CA SER A 70 5.57 -6.60 -7.86
C SER A 70 4.99 -6.03 -9.16
N LEU A 71 3.73 -5.59 -9.13
CA LEU A 71 3.07 -4.97 -10.29
C LEU A 71 3.72 -3.64 -10.68
N SER A 72 3.99 -2.78 -9.70
CA SER A 72 4.65 -1.49 -9.90
C SER A 72 6.03 -1.65 -10.53
N LEU A 73 6.86 -2.59 -10.05
CA LEU A 73 8.17 -2.87 -10.61
C LEU A 73 8.09 -3.38 -12.05
N ARG A 74 7.17 -4.32 -12.33
CA ARG A 74 6.96 -4.85 -13.69
C ARG A 74 6.51 -3.78 -14.69
N MET A 75 5.77 -2.78 -14.21
CA MET A 75 5.26 -1.68 -15.03
C MET A 75 6.19 -0.47 -15.08
N GLU A 76 7.29 -0.49 -14.32
CA GLU A 76 8.16 0.67 -14.10
C GLU A 76 7.39 1.92 -13.60
N ASP A 77 6.29 1.71 -12.86
CA ASP A 77 5.39 2.77 -12.41
C ASP A 77 5.61 3.07 -10.92
N MET A 78 6.34 4.15 -10.62
CA MET A 78 6.66 4.55 -9.24
C MET A 78 5.55 5.37 -8.55
N SER A 79 4.38 5.55 -9.17
CA SER A 79 3.35 6.49 -8.67
C SER A 79 2.87 6.22 -7.24
N VAL A 80 2.85 4.94 -6.83
CA VAL A 80 2.48 4.52 -5.47
C VAL A 80 3.52 3.60 -4.82
N LEU A 81 4.68 3.39 -5.45
CA LEU A 81 5.67 2.40 -5.01
C LEU A 81 6.24 2.73 -3.62
N GLY A 82 6.52 4.01 -3.37
CA GLY A 82 7.02 4.46 -2.07
C GLY A 82 6.02 4.19 -0.93
N GLN A 83 4.73 4.39 -1.19
CA GLN A 83 3.64 4.14 -0.25
C GLN A 83 3.47 2.63 -0.01
N LEU A 84 3.56 1.80 -1.05
CA LEU A 84 3.48 0.35 -0.92
C LEU A 84 4.63 -0.23 -0.08
N PHE A 85 5.86 0.26 -0.27
CA PHE A 85 6.98 -0.13 0.58
C PHE A 85 6.80 0.34 2.03
N PHE A 86 6.23 1.53 2.25
CA PHE A 86 5.89 1.99 3.59
C PHE A 86 4.88 1.06 4.27
N GLN A 87 3.80 0.74 3.56
CA GLN A 87 2.74 -0.17 4.01
C GLN A 87 3.28 -1.57 4.29
N GLN A 88 4.15 -2.10 3.43
CA GLN A 88 4.86 -3.36 3.66
C GLN A 88 5.66 -3.30 4.97
N GLY A 89 6.44 -2.24 5.20
CA GLY A 89 7.20 -2.05 6.43
C GLY A 89 6.31 -2.05 7.67
N GLN A 90 5.16 -1.37 7.61
CA GLN A 90 4.20 -1.35 8.72
C GLN A 90 3.65 -2.74 9.05
N CYS A 91 3.31 -3.52 8.01
CA CYS A 91 2.83 -4.89 8.22
C CYS A 91 3.92 -5.79 8.79
N LEU A 92 5.14 -5.72 8.26
CA LEU A 92 6.27 -6.51 8.74
C LEU A 92 6.61 -6.19 10.21
N GLU A 93 6.53 -4.92 10.61
CA GLU A 93 6.75 -4.49 12.00
C GLU A 93 5.71 -5.08 12.94
N VAL A 94 4.42 -4.96 12.62
CA VAL A 94 3.34 -5.48 13.49
C VAL A 94 3.36 -7.02 13.56
N LEU A 95 3.76 -7.68 12.47
CA LEU A 95 3.90 -9.13 12.39
C LEU A 95 5.22 -9.65 13.00
N ASN A 96 5.99 -8.80 13.70
CA ASN A 96 7.27 -9.13 14.33
C ASN A 96 8.22 -9.88 13.40
N LYS A 97 8.30 -9.46 12.13
CA LYS A 97 9.24 -10.04 11.16
C LYS A 97 10.67 -9.58 11.45
N PRO A 98 11.69 -10.27 10.90
CA PRO A 98 13.09 -9.90 11.11
C PRO A 98 13.36 -8.42 10.85
N VAL A 99 14.17 -7.79 11.71
CA VAL A 99 14.39 -6.33 11.66
C VAL A 99 15.02 -5.87 10.34
N ASP A 100 15.83 -6.73 9.70
CA ASP A 100 16.46 -6.44 8.42
C ASP A 100 15.45 -6.29 7.28
N VAL A 101 14.37 -7.10 7.25
CA VAL A 101 13.32 -6.95 6.24
C VAL A 101 12.52 -5.67 6.47
N ILE A 102 12.27 -5.30 7.73
CA ILE A 102 11.55 -4.07 8.10
C ILE A 102 12.35 -2.84 7.66
N ILE A 103 13.65 -2.81 7.99
CA ILE A 103 14.58 -1.74 7.59
C ILE A 103 14.60 -1.59 6.08
N ARG A 104 14.74 -2.70 5.33
CA ARG A 104 14.75 -2.67 3.86
C ARG A 104 13.48 -2.03 3.29
N SER A 105 12.30 -2.41 3.78
CA SER A 105 11.04 -1.83 3.31
C SER A 105 10.97 -0.32 3.55
N TYR A 106 11.31 0.15 4.75
CA TYR A 106 11.27 1.60 5.04
C TYR A 106 12.35 2.39 4.29
N LYS A 107 13.54 1.83 4.09
CA LYS A 107 14.58 2.46 3.27
C LYS A 107 14.16 2.59 1.81
N HIS A 108 13.55 1.55 1.22
CA HIS A 108 13.02 1.64 -0.14
C HIS A 108 11.95 2.72 -0.26
N SER A 109 11.00 2.75 0.67
CA SER A 109 9.98 3.80 0.74
C SER A 109 10.61 5.20 0.76
N TYR A 110 11.55 5.41 1.69
CA TYR A 110 12.26 6.67 1.85
C TYR A 110 13.00 7.10 0.57
N ASN A 111 13.79 6.19 -0.02
CA ASN A 111 14.59 6.47 -1.22
C ASN A 111 13.71 6.84 -2.42
N ILE A 112 12.56 6.16 -2.59
CA ILE A 112 11.62 6.49 -3.66
C ILE A 112 11.02 7.88 -3.43
N PHE A 113 10.63 8.21 -2.21
CA PHE A 113 10.11 9.55 -1.91
C PHE A 113 11.16 10.64 -2.12
N GLN A 114 12.44 10.38 -1.81
CA GLN A 114 13.54 11.28 -2.14
C GLN A 114 13.71 11.46 -3.65
N LEU A 115 13.75 10.35 -4.40
CA LEU A 115 13.89 10.37 -5.85
C LEU A 115 12.77 11.18 -6.53
N LEU A 116 11.54 11.03 -6.03
CA LEU A 116 10.34 11.72 -6.54
C LEU A 116 10.12 13.11 -5.92
N LYS A 117 11.04 13.61 -5.09
CA LYS A 117 10.96 14.91 -4.39
C LYS A 117 9.63 15.11 -3.65
N ARG A 118 9.20 14.08 -2.91
CA ARG A 118 7.93 14.06 -2.16
C ARG A 118 8.14 14.44 -0.69
N GLU A 119 8.46 15.71 -0.43
CA GLU A 119 8.90 16.20 0.89
C GLU A 119 7.96 15.85 2.05
N ASN A 120 6.65 15.91 1.84
CA ASN A 120 5.67 15.52 2.87
C ASN A 120 5.81 14.05 3.27
N TYR A 121 6.03 13.16 2.30
CA TYR A 121 6.24 11.75 2.56
C TYR A 121 7.63 11.47 3.14
N ILE A 122 8.67 12.16 2.67
CA ILE A 122 10.03 12.07 3.26
C ILE A 122 9.97 12.40 4.75
N THR A 123 9.30 13.50 5.10
CA THR A 123 9.11 13.94 6.50
C THR A 123 8.31 12.90 7.29
N MET A 124 7.19 12.42 6.74
CA MET A 124 6.38 11.37 7.36
C MET A 124 7.20 10.12 7.70
N VAL A 125 8.03 9.61 6.77
CA VAL A 125 8.85 8.41 7.02
C VAL A 125 9.90 8.68 8.10
N LYS A 126 10.58 9.84 8.07
CA LYS A 126 11.56 10.21 9.11
C LYS A 126 10.92 10.31 10.49
N THR A 127 9.79 11.01 10.60
CA THR A 127 9.10 11.23 11.87
C THR A 127 8.57 9.93 12.47
N GLN A 128 7.92 9.08 11.65
CA GLN A 128 7.28 7.87 12.17
C GLN A 128 8.23 6.68 12.30
N LYS A 129 9.24 6.59 11.42
CA LYS A 129 10.05 5.39 11.21
C LYS A 129 11.56 5.67 11.16
N GLY A 130 12.00 6.83 11.64
CA GLY A 130 13.41 7.26 11.65
C GLY A 130 14.37 6.25 12.27
N LYS A 131 13.95 5.50 13.31
CA LYS A 131 14.74 4.41 13.92
C LYS A 131 15.22 3.35 12.93
N TYR A 132 14.50 3.14 11.82
CA TYR A 132 14.85 2.17 10.78
C TYR A 132 15.70 2.77 9.65
N LEU A 133 15.95 4.09 9.65
CA LEU A 133 16.74 4.77 8.63
C LEU A 133 18.20 5.00 9.05
N MET A 134 18.51 4.90 10.35
CA MET A 134 19.81 5.25 10.94
C MET A 134 20.82 4.09 11.00
N ASN A 135 20.47 2.91 10.48
CA ASN A 135 21.33 1.72 10.44
C ASN A 135 22.01 1.54 9.09
#